data_AF-A0A9Q0W6L3-F1
#
_entry.id   AF-A0A9Q0W6L3-F1
#
_cell.length_a   1.000
_cell.length_b   1.000
_cell.length_c   1.000
_cell.angle_alpha   90.00
_cell.angle_beta   90.00
_cell.angle_gamma   90.00
#
_symmetry.space_group_name_H-M   'P 1'
#
loop_
_entity.id
_entity.type
_entity.pdbx_description
1 polymer ?
#
loop_
_entity_poly.entity_id
_entity_poly.type
_entity_poly.pdbx_seq_one_letter_code
_entity_poly.pdbx_strand_id
1 'polypeptide(L)'
;MSPQDLMINKSTSKILLHLLLLSLLHQITTAALTDQQLELALLSLRSHGYTLFPNAISTADLRFHLLNQTSNATSTFTLFSPPDSLLFSVDLSSTASHYTKSLFLHVSPSRLSMSDFRNLTAASGGTYIDSLVPNHRLLINNSLVQLNGTVDGSVLVNRVRVSVPDLFLGPDIAVHGLDGILVAGFDDKVEDTSFEAAKSSPANELWSAELNSPLVILPRKRNGKNRRRNAFPQR
;
A
#
# COMPACT_ATOMS: atom_id res chain seq x y z
N MET A 1 -6.59 47.80 -53.83
CA MET A 1 -6.84 47.23 -52.49
C MET A 1 -6.98 48.39 -51.52
N SER A 2 -8.13 48.56 -50.85
CA SER A 2 -8.41 49.71 -50.00
C SER A 2 -7.64 49.59 -48.66
N PRO A 3 -7.08 50.66 -48.09
CA PRO A 3 -6.41 50.62 -46.77
C PRO A 3 -7.29 50.09 -45.63
N GLN A 4 -8.61 50.17 -45.81
CA GLN A 4 -9.63 49.71 -44.87
C GLN A 4 -9.62 48.17 -44.73
N ASP A 5 -9.36 47.43 -45.82
CA ASP A 5 -9.34 45.95 -45.82
C ASP A 5 -8.11 45.39 -45.07
N LEU A 6 -7.00 46.14 -45.06
CA LEU A 6 -5.76 45.80 -44.35
C LEU A 6 -5.86 46.05 -42.84
N MET A 7 -6.73 46.94 -42.38
CA MET A 7 -6.92 47.19 -40.95
C MET A 7 -7.83 46.14 -40.29
N ILE A 8 -8.82 45.61 -41.03
CA ILE A 8 -9.76 44.60 -40.53
C ILE A 8 -9.04 43.25 -40.30
N ASN A 9 -8.14 42.84 -41.20
CA ASN A 9 -7.42 41.56 -41.09
C ASN A 9 -6.44 41.49 -39.90
N LYS A 10 -5.86 42.63 -39.50
CA LYS A 10 -4.90 42.72 -38.41
C LYS A 10 -5.59 42.69 -37.06
N SER A 11 -6.81 43.25 -36.97
CA SER A 11 -7.62 43.22 -35.76
C SER A 11 -8.19 41.81 -35.51
N THR A 12 -8.71 41.16 -36.54
CA THR A 12 -9.27 39.80 -36.43
C THR A 12 -8.19 38.76 -36.12
N SER A 13 -6.98 38.88 -36.71
CA SER A 13 -5.84 38.02 -36.39
C SER A 13 -5.42 38.12 -34.91
N LYS A 14 -5.45 39.33 -34.33
CA LYS A 14 -5.16 39.54 -32.91
C LYS A 14 -6.22 38.92 -32.01
N ILE A 15 -7.51 39.08 -32.35
CA ILE A 15 -8.61 38.48 -31.59
C ILE A 15 -8.53 36.96 -31.65
N LEU A 16 -8.28 36.39 -32.83
CA LEU A 16 -8.12 34.95 -33.00
C LEU A 16 -6.91 34.41 -32.22
N LEU A 17 -5.78 35.13 -32.24
CA LEU A 17 -4.62 34.79 -31.43
C LEU A 17 -4.93 34.86 -29.94
N HIS A 18 -5.70 35.86 -29.50
CA HIS A 18 -6.09 36.00 -28.10
C HIS A 18 -7.04 34.89 -27.64
N LEU A 19 -7.99 34.48 -28.50
CA LEU A 19 -8.89 33.35 -28.26
C LEU A 19 -8.13 32.02 -28.27
N LEU A 20 -7.16 31.85 -29.17
CA LEU A 20 -6.28 30.68 -29.21
C LEU A 20 -5.43 30.61 -27.93
N LEU A 21 -4.85 31.73 -27.50
CA LEU A 21 -4.08 31.81 -26.25
C LEU A 21 -4.96 31.53 -25.03
N LEU A 22 -6.19 32.07 -24.99
CA LEU A 22 -7.15 31.83 -23.91
C LEU A 22 -7.65 30.37 -23.87
N SER A 23 -7.75 29.72 -25.03
CA SER A 23 -8.06 28.28 -25.14
C SER A 23 -6.88 27.40 -24.70
N LEU A 24 -5.64 27.85 -24.93
CA LEU A 24 -4.43 27.17 -24.47
C LEU A 24 -4.22 27.31 -22.96
N LEU A 25 -4.66 28.42 -22.36
CA LEU A 25 -4.67 28.62 -20.90
C LEU A 25 -5.71 27.73 -20.18
N HIS A 26 -6.76 27.27 -20.87
CA HIS A 26 -7.80 26.41 -20.28
C HIS A 26 -7.41 24.92 -20.17
N GLN A 27 -6.18 24.53 -20.51
CA GLN A 27 -5.79 23.11 -20.63
C GLN A 27 -4.71 22.67 -19.63
N ILE A 28 -4.51 23.37 -18.51
CA ILE A 28 -3.65 22.87 -17.42
C ILE A 28 -4.49 22.66 -16.17
N THR A 29 -5.46 21.74 -16.25
CA THR A 29 -5.97 21.10 -15.03
C THR A 29 -4.86 20.17 -14.55
N THR A 30 -4.07 20.60 -13.56
CA THR A 30 -3.18 19.71 -12.84
C THR A 30 -4.04 18.66 -12.15
N ALA A 31 -3.97 17.41 -12.60
CA ALA A 31 -4.73 16.29 -12.08
C ALA A 31 -4.36 16.06 -10.60
N ALA A 32 -5.22 16.50 -9.68
CA ALA A 32 -5.00 16.43 -8.26
C ALA A 32 -6.32 16.01 -7.61
N LEU A 33 -6.26 14.94 -6.82
CA LEU A 33 -7.41 14.43 -6.10
C LEU A 33 -8.07 15.54 -5.25
N THR A 34 -9.32 15.86 -5.57
CA THR A 34 -10.10 16.83 -4.79
C THR A 34 -10.80 16.16 -3.61
N ASP A 35 -11.03 16.93 -2.55
CA ASP A 35 -11.80 16.48 -1.38
C ASP A 35 -13.20 15.95 -1.77
N GLN A 36 -13.88 16.67 -2.67
CA GLN A 36 -15.18 16.26 -3.20
C GLN A 36 -15.10 14.91 -3.92
N GLN A 37 -14.08 14.70 -4.76
CA GLN A 37 -13.93 13.45 -5.48
C GLN A 37 -13.60 12.29 -4.54
N LEU A 38 -12.78 12.53 -3.51
CA LEU A 38 -12.52 11.55 -2.46
C LEU A 38 -13.83 11.19 -1.74
N GLU A 39 -14.66 12.16 -1.35
CA GLU A 39 -15.96 11.88 -0.72
C GLU A 39 -16.89 11.04 -1.61
N LEU A 40 -16.94 11.30 -2.92
CA LEU A 40 -17.72 10.49 -3.85
C LEU A 40 -17.21 9.05 -3.93
N ALA A 41 -15.88 8.86 -3.93
CA ALA A 41 -15.27 7.53 -3.90
C ALA A 41 -15.62 6.78 -2.59
N LEU A 42 -15.53 7.46 -1.45
CA LEU A 42 -15.89 6.90 -0.14
C LEU A 42 -17.39 6.60 -0.02
N LEU A 43 -18.25 7.43 -0.62
CA LEU A 43 -19.69 7.18 -0.68
C LEU A 43 -20.02 5.95 -1.53
N SER A 44 -19.33 5.76 -2.66
CA SER A 44 -19.49 4.56 -3.49
C SER A 44 -19.11 3.30 -2.71
N LEU A 45 -18.02 3.33 -1.92
CA LEU A 45 -17.66 2.21 -1.06
C LEU A 45 -18.77 1.86 -0.07
N ARG A 46 -19.31 2.87 0.62
CA ARG A 46 -20.40 2.69 1.59
C ARG A 46 -21.67 2.11 0.95
N SER A 47 -22.04 2.56 -0.26
CA SER A 47 -23.21 2.04 -0.97
C SER A 47 -23.08 0.58 -1.41
N HIS A 48 -21.85 0.07 -1.50
CA HIS A 48 -21.54 -1.32 -1.83
C HIS A 48 -21.22 -2.20 -0.59
N GLY A 49 -21.46 -1.69 0.62
CA GLY A 49 -21.29 -2.44 1.86
C GLY A 49 -19.89 -2.43 2.46
N TYR A 50 -19.00 -1.57 1.97
CA TYR A 50 -17.71 -1.30 2.61
C TYR A 50 -17.86 -0.10 3.54
N THR A 51 -17.89 -0.33 4.84
CA THR A 51 -18.09 0.75 5.84
C THR A 51 -16.82 1.06 6.61
N LEU A 52 -16.00 0.06 6.91
CA LEU A 52 -14.84 0.23 7.78
C LEU A 52 -13.67 0.88 7.05
N PHE A 53 -13.39 0.49 5.80
CA PHE A 53 -12.27 1.08 5.05
C PHE A 53 -12.47 2.58 4.76
N PRO A 54 -13.66 3.07 4.33
CA PRO A 54 -13.91 4.50 4.24
C PRO A 54 -13.77 5.25 5.55
N ASN A 55 -14.23 4.66 6.66
CA ASN A 55 -14.09 5.29 7.98
C ASN A 55 -12.61 5.36 8.39
N ALA A 56 -11.85 4.29 8.17
CA ALA A 56 -10.42 4.26 8.42
C ALA A 56 -9.68 5.33 7.59
N ILE A 57 -10.04 5.53 6.32
CA ILE A 57 -9.50 6.63 5.50
C ILE A 57 -9.84 7.98 6.14
N SER A 58 -11.10 8.20 6.52
CA SER A 58 -11.55 9.47 7.10
C SER A 58 -10.89 9.80 8.45
N THR A 59 -10.54 8.80 9.26
CA THR A 59 -10.03 9.00 10.63
C THR A 59 -8.52 8.85 10.75
N ALA A 60 -7.87 8.10 9.87
CA ALA A 60 -6.42 7.92 9.88
C ALA A 60 -5.70 9.02 9.09
N ASP A 61 -4.38 9.09 9.23
CA ASP A 61 -3.50 9.98 8.47
C ASP A 61 -3.59 9.78 6.95
N LEU A 62 -4.28 8.74 6.49
CA LEU A 62 -4.44 8.40 5.08
C LEU A 62 -5.22 9.47 4.31
N ARG A 63 -6.30 10.06 4.85
CA ARG A 63 -7.00 11.17 4.18
C ARG A 63 -6.06 12.35 3.94
N PHE A 64 -5.30 12.72 4.98
CA PHE A 64 -4.32 13.81 4.86
C PHE A 64 -3.27 13.48 3.82
N HIS A 65 -2.74 12.25 3.80
CA HIS A 65 -1.81 11.80 2.76
C HIS A 65 -2.42 11.85 1.36
N LEU A 66 -3.68 11.48 1.18
CA LEU A 66 -4.33 11.51 -0.14
C LEU A 66 -4.56 12.93 -0.67
N LEU A 67 -4.87 13.89 0.21
CA LEU A 67 -5.20 15.26 -0.17
C LEU A 67 -4.00 16.22 -0.17
N ASN A 68 -2.96 15.94 0.63
CA ASN A 68 -1.85 16.87 0.86
C ASN A 68 -0.53 16.45 0.18
N GLN A 69 -0.59 15.74 -0.95
CA GLN A 69 0.59 15.48 -1.78
C GLN A 69 0.97 16.75 -2.56
N THR A 70 1.60 17.69 -1.86
CA THR A 70 2.23 18.88 -2.44
C THR A 70 3.58 18.50 -3.05
N SER A 71 3.57 17.85 -4.20
CA SER A 71 4.74 17.81 -5.08
C SER A 71 4.27 18.06 -6.50
N ASN A 72 5.14 18.55 -7.38
CA ASN A 72 4.84 18.98 -8.76
C ASN A 72 4.32 17.86 -9.70
N ALA A 73 3.84 16.74 -9.16
CA ALA A 73 3.28 15.60 -9.86
C ALA A 73 1.76 15.53 -9.66
N THR A 74 1.06 15.16 -10.74
CA THR A 74 -0.36 14.82 -10.71
C THR A 74 -0.59 13.66 -9.74
N SER A 75 -1.29 13.92 -8.63
CA SER A 75 -1.50 12.94 -7.57
C SER A 75 -2.77 12.13 -7.85
N THR A 76 -2.57 10.92 -8.35
CA THR A 76 -3.66 10.00 -8.69
C THR A 76 -3.52 8.70 -7.90
N PHE A 77 -4.64 8.05 -7.57
CA PHE A 77 -4.65 6.93 -6.64
C PHE A 77 -5.54 5.78 -7.08
N THR A 78 -5.20 4.58 -6.63
CA THR A 78 -6.10 3.43 -6.64
C THR A 78 -6.29 2.92 -5.23
N LEU A 79 -7.55 2.79 -4.81
CA LEU A 79 -7.94 2.20 -3.53
C LEU A 79 -8.35 0.75 -3.74
N PHE A 80 -7.78 -0.16 -2.95
CA PHE A 80 -8.15 -1.56 -2.92
C PHE A 80 -8.91 -1.85 -1.63
N SER A 81 -10.24 -1.88 -1.67
CA SER A 81 -11.08 -2.00 -0.47
C SER A 81 -11.21 -3.45 0.00
N PRO A 82 -10.71 -3.81 1.21
CA PRO A 82 -10.94 -5.13 1.79
C PRO A 82 -12.38 -5.28 2.31
N PRO A 83 -12.89 -6.51 2.47
CA PRO A 83 -14.12 -6.76 3.22
C PRO A 83 -14.02 -6.27 4.67
N ASP A 84 -15.11 -5.69 5.18
CA ASP A 84 -15.17 -5.13 6.55
C ASP A 84 -14.78 -6.16 7.63
N SER A 85 -15.20 -7.42 7.49
CA SER A 85 -14.87 -8.48 8.45
C SER A 85 -13.36 -8.75 8.58
N LEU A 86 -12.63 -8.65 7.47
CA LEU A 86 -11.18 -8.85 7.46
C LEU A 86 -10.45 -7.62 8.00
N LEU A 87 -10.92 -6.42 7.65
CA LEU A 87 -10.33 -5.19 8.19
C LEU A 87 -10.51 -5.09 9.71
N PHE A 88 -11.70 -5.44 10.20
CA PHE A 88 -11.99 -5.55 11.63
C PHE A 88 -11.08 -6.56 12.33
N SER A 89 -10.83 -7.71 11.71
CA SER A 89 -9.93 -8.73 12.27
C SER A 89 -8.50 -8.22 12.40
N VAL A 90 -8.01 -7.47 11.41
CA VAL A 90 -6.66 -6.87 11.45
C VAL A 90 -6.56 -5.80 12.54
N ASP A 91 -7.58 -4.96 12.71
CA ASP A 91 -7.64 -3.94 13.77
C ASP A 91 -7.54 -4.58 15.16
N LEU A 92 -8.27 -5.68 15.41
CA LEU A 92 -8.23 -6.40 16.68
C LEU A 92 -6.90 -7.12 16.96
N SER A 93 -6.19 -7.55 15.92
CA SER A 93 -4.99 -8.39 16.07
C SER A 93 -3.66 -7.63 15.89
N SER A 94 -3.70 -6.35 15.53
CA SER A 94 -2.51 -5.57 15.17
C SER A 94 -2.19 -4.48 16.18
N THR A 95 -0.92 -4.06 16.23
CA THR A 95 -0.58 -2.77 16.83
C THR A 95 -1.11 -1.65 15.94
N ALA A 96 -1.35 -0.46 16.52
CA ALA A 96 -1.82 0.70 15.75
C ALA A 96 -0.89 1.03 14.55
N SER A 97 0.42 0.94 14.73
CA SER A 97 1.38 1.15 13.64
C SER A 97 1.25 0.12 12.52
N HIS A 98 1.05 -1.16 12.87
CA HIS A 98 0.87 -2.23 11.89
C HIS A 98 -0.47 -2.13 11.16
N TYR A 99 -1.53 -1.75 11.86
CA TYR A 99 -2.83 -1.45 11.27
C TYR A 99 -2.73 -0.30 10.26
N THR A 100 -2.13 0.83 10.65
CA THR A 100 -1.92 1.98 9.75
C THR A 100 -1.06 1.59 8.54
N LYS A 101 0.06 0.87 8.74
CA LYS A 101 0.89 0.41 7.60
C LYS A 101 0.09 -0.50 6.65
N SER A 102 -0.80 -1.34 7.18
CA SER A 102 -1.68 -2.18 6.36
C SER A 102 -2.71 -1.34 5.59
N LEU A 103 -3.28 -0.28 6.18
CA LEU A 103 -4.16 0.65 5.45
C LEU A 103 -3.45 1.32 4.27
N PHE A 104 -2.19 1.74 4.44
CA PHE A 104 -1.41 2.36 3.37
C PHE A 104 -1.08 1.36 2.25
N LEU A 105 -0.99 0.07 2.56
CA LEU A 105 -0.75 -0.99 1.58
C LEU A 105 -1.93 -1.15 0.61
N HIS A 106 -3.14 -0.80 1.05
CA HIS A 106 -4.35 -0.79 0.24
C HIS A 106 -4.46 0.40 -0.73
N VAL A 107 -3.41 1.22 -0.86
CA VAL A 107 -3.40 2.38 -1.73
C VAL A 107 -2.18 2.36 -2.65
N SER A 108 -2.41 2.55 -3.95
CA SER A 108 -1.35 2.77 -4.94
C SER A 108 -1.33 4.23 -5.41
N PRO A 109 -0.16 4.87 -5.56
CA PRO A 109 -0.01 6.24 -6.08
C PRO A 109 -0.10 6.29 -7.61
N SER A 110 -1.07 5.57 -8.17
CA SER A 110 -1.40 5.57 -9.60
C SER A 110 -2.86 5.22 -9.74
N ARG A 111 -3.61 5.96 -10.55
CA ARG A 111 -5.01 5.65 -10.87
C ARG A 111 -5.08 4.63 -12.00
N LEU A 112 -5.53 3.42 -11.68
CA LEU A 112 -5.58 2.27 -12.58
C LEU A 112 -7.00 1.73 -12.58
N SER A 113 -7.60 1.61 -13.76
CA SER A 113 -8.86 0.92 -13.98
C SER A 113 -8.66 -0.59 -14.13
N MET A 114 -9.75 -1.35 -14.14
CA MET A 114 -9.70 -2.77 -14.42
C MET A 114 -9.11 -3.07 -15.81
N SER A 115 -9.43 -2.25 -16.81
CA SER A 115 -8.81 -2.34 -18.14
C SER A 115 -7.30 -2.14 -18.10
N ASP A 116 -6.80 -1.22 -17.27
CA ASP A 116 -5.36 -0.98 -17.13
C ASP A 116 -4.68 -2.22 -16.54
N PHE A 117 -5.25 -2.84 -15.50
CA PHE A 117 -4.73 -4.09 -14.96
C PHE A 117 -4.70 -5.22 -15.99
N ARG A 118 -5.73 -5.34 -16.83
CA ARG A 118 -5.74 -6.36 -17.91
C ARG A 118 -4.66 -6.09 -18.96
N ASN A 119 -4.43 -4.85 -19.33
CA ASN A 119 -3.37 -4.47 -20.26
C ASN A 119 -1.98 -4.77 -19.68
N LEU A 120 -1.76 -4.38 -18.42
CA LEU A 120 -0.51 -4.63 -17.71
C LEU A 120 -0.19 -6.13 -17.60
N THR A 121 -1.19 -6.95 -17.30
CA THR A 121 -1.02 -8.38 -17.12
C THR A 121 -0.93 -9.16 -18.43
N ALA A 122 -1.58 -8.70 -19.49
CA ALA A 122 -1.46 -9.29 -20.83
C ALA A 122 -0.04 -9.14 -21.42
N ALA A 123 0.65 -8.04 -21.10
CA ALA A 123 1.98 -7.75 -21.64
C ALA A 123 3.09 -8.59 -20.99
N SER A 124 2.99 -8.89 -19.69
CA SER A 124 4.11 -9.45 -18.91
C SER A 124 3.79 -10.67 -18.05
N GLY A 125 2.54 -11.16 -18.02
CA GLY A 125 2.10 -12.22 -17.10
C GLY A 125 2.02 -11.80 -15.63
N GLY A 126 2.43 -10.56 -15.33
CA GLY A 126 2.37 -9.91 -14.03
C GLY A 126 3.28 -8.69 -13.98
N THR A 127 2.93 -7.68 -13.19
CA THR A 127 3.71 -6.45 -13.01
C THR A 127 3.69 -6.01 -11.56
N TYR A 128 4.65 -5.16 -11.18
CA TYR A 128 4.66 -4.53 -9.88
C TYR A 128 4.22 -3.07 -9.99
N ILE A 129 3.32 -2.65 -9.10
CA ILE A 129 2.95 -1.25 -8.90
C ILE A 129 3.37 -0.82 -7.50
N ASP A 130 3.63 0.46 -7.31
CA ASP A 130 3.98 0.98 -5.99
C ASP A 130 2.74 1.03 -5.07
N SER A 131 2.97 0.99 -3.75
CA SER A 131 1.98 1.30 -2.72
C SER A 131 2.38 2.56 -1.96
N LEU A 132 1.50 3.08 -1.09
CA LEU A 132 1.88 4.18 -0.18
C LEU A 132 2.76 3.72 0.99
N VAL A 133 3.04 2.42 1.13
CA VAL A 133 4.05 1.93 2.07
C VAL A 133 5.43 2.06 1.42
N PRO A 134 6.38 2.80 2.04
CA PRO A 134 7.72 2.97 1.49
C PRO A 134 8.40 1.63 1.17
N ASN A 135 9.05 1.56 0.00
CA ASN A 135 9.76 0.38 -0.48
C ASN A 135 8.90 -0.89 -0.62
N HIS A 136 7.57 -0.76 -0.67
CA HIS A 136 6.67 -1.89 -0.84
C HIS A 136 5.87 -1.77 -2.13
N ARG A 137 5.88 -2.87 -2.90
CA ARG A 137 5.23 -2.98 -4.21
C ARG A 137 4.15 -4.05 -4.20
N LEU A 138 3.07 -3.80 -4.92
CA LEU A 138 1.97 -4.73 -5.13
C LEU A 138 2.20 -5.49 -6.43
N LEU A 139 2.20 -6.82 -6.37
CA LEU A 139 2.20 -7.68 -7.54
C LEU A 139 0.79 -7.75 -8.11
N ILE A 140 0.63 -7.29 -9.35
CA ILE A 140 -0.57 -7.44 -10.16
C ILE A 140 -0.36 -8.59 -11.12
N ASN A 141 -1.21 -9.60 -11.09
CA ASN A 141 -1.17 -10.70 -12.06
C ASN A 141 -2.57 -11.23 -12.38
N ASN A 142 -2.66 -12.11 -13.38
CA ASN A 142 -3.90 -12.80 -13.70
C ASN A 142 -3.86 -14.22 -13.15
N SER A 143 -5.00 -14.67 -12.61
CA SER A 143 -5.30 -16.09 -12.43
C SER A 143 -6.25 -16.53 -13.53
N LEU A 144 -5.98 -17.68 -14.14
CA LEU A 144 -6.86 -18.33 -15.09
C LEU A 144 -7.38 -19.61 -14.44
N VAL A 145 -8.68 -19.71 -14.26
CA VAL A 145 -9.35 -20.91 -13.78
C VAL A 145 -10.17 -21.47 -14.93
N GLN A 146 -9.93 -22.73 -15.29
CA GLN A 146 -10.74 -23.41 -16.30
C GLN A 146 -11.93 -24.09 -15.62
N LEU A 147 -13.13 -23.58 -15.88
CA LEU A 147 -14.39 -24.07 -15.31
C LEU A 147 -15.31 -24.47 -16.48
N ASN A 148 -15.65 -25.76 -16.55
CA ASN A 148 -16.57 -26.31 -17.56
C ASN A 148 -16.20 -25.93 -19.00
N GLY A 149 -14.91 -25.97 -19.35
CA GLY A 149 -14.41 -25.61 -20.69
C GLY A 149 -14.32 -24.11 -20.96
N THR A 150 -14.75 -23.26 -20.03
CA THR A 150 -14.61 -21.80 -20.09
C THR A 150 -13.40 -21.37 -19.26
N VAL A 151 -12.59 -20.46 -19.79
CA VAL A 151 -11.48 -19.84 -19.03
C VAL A 151 -12.04 -18.61 -18.33
N ASP A 152 -12.14 -18.66 -17.00
CA ASP A 152 -12.46 -17.50 -16.18
C ASP A 152 -11.16 -16.86 -15.68
N GLY A 153 -11.02 -15.55 -15.91
CA GLY A 153 -9.80 -14.81 -15.63
C GLY A 153 -10.03 -13.76 -14.56
N SER A 154 -9.24 -13.77 -13.48
CA SER A 154 -9.34 -12.77 -12.41
C SER A 154 -8.02 -12.01 -12.22
N VAL A 155 -8.06 -10.70 -12.00
CA VAL A 155 -6.86 -9.96 -11.56
C VAL A 155 -6.66 -10.23 -10.07
N LEU A 156 -5.41 -10.49 -9.68
CA LEU A 156 -5.01 -10.51 -8.29
C LEU A 156 -4.08 -9.33 -7.98
N VAL A 157 -4.21 -8.80 -6.77
CA VAL A 157 -3.32 -7.82 -6.14
C VAL A 157 -2.68 -8.52 -4.96
N ASN A 158 -1.37 -8.78 -5.00
CA ASN A 158 -0.67 -9.58 -3.98
C ASN A 158 -1.41 -10.89 -3.64
N ARG A 159 -1.87 -11.60 -4.67
CA ARG A 159 -2.64 -12.87 -4.59
C ARG A 159 -4.07 -12.73 -4.06
N VAL A 160 -4.53 -11.53 -3.71
CA VAL A 160 -5.92 -11.25 -3.35
C VAL A 160 -6.70 -10.88 -4.60
N ARG A 161 -7.87 -11.49 -4.82
CA ARG A 161 -8.65 -11.25 -6.04
C ARG A 161 -9.34 -9.90 -5.98
N VAL A 162 -9.33 -9.19 -7.10
CA VAL A 162 -10.24 -8.07 -7.33
C VAL A 162 -11.65 -8.64 -7.58
N SER A 163 -12.54 -8.50 -6.61
CA SER A 163 -13.90 -9.06 -6.64
C SER A 163 -14.93 -8.10 -7.21
N VAL A 164 -14.76 -6.80 -6.95
CA VAL A 164 -15.64 -5.73 -7.45
C VAL A 164 -14.78 -4.72 -8.20
N PRO A 165 -14.52 -4.93 -9.50
CA PRO A 165 -13.72 -4.01 -10.28
C PRO A 165 -14.45 -2.67 -10.48
N ASP A 166 -13.70 -1.58 -10.60
CA ASP A 166 -14.19 -0.26 -11.02
C ASP A 166 -15.39 0.25 -10.21
N LEU A 167 -15.42 -0.06 -8.91
CA LEU A 167 -16.45 0.36 -7.96
C LEU A 167 -16.63 1.89 -7.96
N PHE A 168 -15.56 2.62 -8.20
CA PHE A 168 -15.59 4.03 -8.52
C PHE A 168 -14.46 4.38 -9.47
N LEU A 169 -14.76 5.16 -10.51
CA LEU A 169 -13.78 5.68 -11.45
C LEU A 169 -13.95 7.19 -11.59
N GLY A 170 -13.08 7.96 -10.94
CA GLY A 170 -12.92 9.38 -11.19
C GLY A 170 -11.68 9.68 -12.04
N PRO A 171 -11.41 10.96 -12.37
CA PRO A 171 -10.19 11.36 -13.05
C PRO A 171 -8.92 10.98 -12.26
N ASP A 172 -8.85 11.40 -10.99
CA ASP A 172 -7.68 11.19 -10.14
C ASP A 172 -7.74 9.99 -9.17
N ILE A 173 -8.86 9.27 -9.09
CA ILE A 173 -8.99 8.11 -8.18
C ILE A 173 -9.80 6.97 -8.81
N ALA A 174 -9.31 5.76 -8.63
CA ALA A 174 -10.03 4.51 -8.91
C ALA A 174 -10.23 3.71 -7.61
N VAL A 175 -11.30 2.93 -7.55
CA VAL A 175 -11.62 2.08 -6.40
C VAL A 175 -12.02 0.70 -6.88
N HIS A 176 -11.44 -0.32 -6.25
CA HIS A 176 -11.77 -1.72 -6.49
C HIS A 176 -12.03 -2.43 -5.17
N GLY A 177 -13.03 -3.29 -5.13
CA GLY A 177 -13.27 -4.22 -4.03
C GLY A 177 -12.39 -5.47 -4.14
N LEU A 178 -11.87 -5.93 -3.00
CA LEU A 178 -11.12 -7.17 -2.86
C LEU A 178 -11.98 -8.27 -2.24
N ASP A 179 -11.63 -9.55 -2.46
CA ASP A 179 -12.17 -10.69 -1.71
C ASP A 179 -11.35 -11.06 -0.45
N GLY A 180 -10.24 -10.35 -0.24
CA GLY A 180 -9.32 -10.56 0.86
C GLY A 180 -8.76 -9.23 1.38
N ILE A 181 -7.64 -9.30 2.10
CA ILE A 181 -7.00 -8.15 2.73
C ILE A 181 -5.50 -8.14 2.45
N LEU A 182 -4.92 -6.96 2.30
CA LEU A 182 -3.49 -6.74 2.15
C LEU A 182 -2.94 -6.39 3.53
N VAL A 183 -2.07 -7.24 4.07
CA VAL A 183 -1.49 -7.05 5.39
C VAL A 183 -0.02 -6.70 5.22
N ALA A 184 0.43 -5.64 5.89
CA ALA A 184 1.84 -5.31 5.90
C ALA A 184 2.67 -6.44 6.53
N GLY A 185 3.89 -6.65 6.06
CA GLY A 185 4.83 -7.51 6.78
C GLY A 185 5.22 -6.88 8.12
N PHE A 186 5.49 -7.72 9.12
CA PHE A 186 6.25 -7.29 10.30
C PHE A 186 7.66 -6.95 9.81
N ASP A 187 8.07 -5.68 9.88
CA ASP A 187 9.49 -5.38 9.69
C ASP A 187 10.22 -5.96 10.91
N ASP A 188 11.02 -7.01 10.71
CA ASP A 188 12.01 -7.43 11.69
C ASP A 188 12.99 -6.27 11.87
N LYS A 189 12.93 -5.61 13.02
CA LYS A 189 13.98 -4.69 13.44
C LYS A 189 15.24 -5.52 13.70
N VAL A 190 16.12 -5.61 12.71
CA VAL A 190 17.54 -5.83 13.01
C VAL A 190 18.05 -4.51 13.56
N GLU A 191 18.22 -4.45 14.87
CA GLU A 191 18.88 -3.35 15.55
C GLU A 191 20.27 -3.13 14.95
N ASP A 192 20.56 -1.88 14.61
CA ASP A 192 21.92 -1.38 14.43
C ASP A 192 22.70 -1.61 15.73
N THR A 193 23.39 -2.74 15.84
CA THR A 193 24.53 -2.83 16.77
C THR A 193 25.75 -2.28 16.05
N SER A 194 25.84 -0.95 16.03
CA SER A 194 27.11 -0.25 15.98
C SER A 194 27.99 -0.75 17.13
N PHE A 195 28.83 -1.76 16.86
CA PHE A 195 30.03 -2.00 17.65
C PHE A 195 31.23 -1.57 16.83
N GLU A 196 31.61 -0.34 17.11
CA GLU A 196 32.90 0.28 16.90
C GLU A 196 34.04 -0.75 16.72
N ALA A 197 34.54 -0.80 15.48
CA ALA A 197 35.71 -1.57 15.11
C ALA A 197 36.96 -0.92 15.73
N ALA A 198 37.23 -1.20 17.01
CA ALA A 198 38.51 -0.88 17.62
C ALA A 198 39.53 -1.96 17.25
N LYS A 199 40.35 -1.68 16.22
CA LYS A 199 41.68 -2.28 16.05
C LYS A 199 42.75 -1.24 16.37
N SER A 200 43.31 -1.30 17.57
CA SER A 200 44.75 -1.17 17.84
C SER A 200 45.06 -1.45 19.32
N SER A 201 45.95 -2.41 19.56
CA SER A 201 46.67 -2.62 20.83
C SER A 201 47.93 -1.71 20.84
N PRO A 202 48.62 -1.39 21.97
CA PRO A 202 49.17 -2.38 22.93
C PRO A 202 49.24 -1.94 24.44
N ALA A 203 49.39 -2.90 25.37
CA ALA A 203 50.73 -3.11 25.92
C ALA A 203 51.22 -2.58 27.28
N ASN A 204 50.50 -2.60 28.44
CA ASN A 204 51.04 -2.48 29.83
C ASN A 204 49.89 -2.14 30.83
N GLU A 205 49.81 -2.54 32.11
CA GLU A 205 50.74 -3.12 33.10
C GLU A 205 49.91 -3.75 34.25
N LEU A 206 50.52 -4.70 34.99
CA LEU A 206 50.41 -5.06 36.43
C LEU A 206 49.11 -4.66 37.18
N TRP A 207 48.45 -5.52 37.97
CA TRP A 207 48.92 -6.01 39.28
C TRP A 207 48.49 -7.47 39.53
N SER A 208 49.43 -8.23 40.09
CA SER A 208 49.29 -9.60 40.57
C SER A 208 48.92 -9.68 42.05
N ALA A 209 48.08 -10.65 42.40
CA ALA A 209 47.91 -11.37 43.68
C ALA A 209 46.39 -11.66 43.80
N GLU A 210 45.89 -12.87 44.04
CA GLU A 210 46.40 -13.90 44.93
C GLU A 210 45.70 -15.22 44.58
N LEU A 211 46.48 -16.27 44.30
CA LEU A 211 46.01 -17.64 44.09
C LEU A 211 46.55 -18.48 45.26
N ASN A 212 45.65 -19.07 46.05
CA ASN A 212 45.93 -20.25 46.88
C ASN A 212 44.60 -21.00 47.20
N SER A 213 44.26 -21.97 46.35
CA SER A 213 43.78 -23.37 46.56
C SER A 213 43.03 -23.82 47.86
N PRO A 214 42.36 -25.01 47.92
CA PRO A 214 41.68 -25.82 46.88
C PRO A 214 40.30 -26.45 47.29
N LEU A 215 39.62 -27.04 46.30
CA LEU A 215 38.71 -28.21 46.30
C LEU A 215 37.72 -28.47 47.47
N VAL A 216 36.41 -28.39 47.16
CA VAL A 216 35.36 -29.24 47.76
C VAL A 216 34.38 -29.72 46.69
N ILE A 217 34.30 -31.04 46.54
CA ILE A 217 33.31 -31.81 45.77
C ILE A 217 32.22 -32.27 46.74
N LEU A 218 30.92 -32.20 46.39
CA LEU A 218 29.83 -33.15 46.78
C LEU A 218 28.47 -32.73 46.13
N PRO A 219 27.40 -33.56 46.07
CA PRO A 219 27.10 -34.32 44.87
C PRO A 219 25.66 -34.19 44.32
N ARG A 220 25.53 -34.70 43.10
CA ARG A 220 24.33 -34.99 42.30
C ARG A 220 23.32 -35.90 43.03
N LYS A 221 22.05 -35.48 43.15
CA LYS A 221 20.92 -36.38 43.47
C LYS A 221 19.86 -36.36 42.38
N ARG A 222 19.72 -37.53 41.75
CA ARG A 222 18.77 -37.92 40.71
C ARG A 222 17.50 -38.42 41.41
N ASN A 223 16.32 -38.01 40.97
CA ASN A 223 15.12 -38.82 41.18
C ASN A 223 14.09 -38.58 40.08
N GLY A 224 13.81 -39.64 39.32
CA GLY A 224 12.71 -39.68 38.38
C GLY A 224 11.46 -40.29 39.03
N LYS A 225 10.30 -40.00 38.43
CA LYS A 225 9.15 -40.91 38.49
C LYS A 225 8.21 -40.66 37.31
N ASN A 226 8.24 -41.61 36.38
CA ASN A 226 7.19 -41.91 35.42
C ASN A 226 5.86 -42.19 36.15
N ARG A 227 4.73 -41.71 35.61
CA ARG A 227 3.52 -42.53 35.51
C ARG A 227 2.55 -42.01 34.45
N ARG A 228 2.33 -42.87 33.45
CA ARG A 228 1.26 -42.86 32.45
C ARG A 228 -0.13 -42.89 33.11
N ARG A 229 -1.16 -42.37 32.42
CA ARG A 229 -2.35 -43.14 31.99
C ARG A 229 -3.28 -42.32 31.07
N ASN A 230 -3.65 -42.97 29.98
CA ASN A 230 -4.67 -42.61 29.00
C ASN A 230 -6.08 -42.75 29.58
N ALA A 231 -7.07 -42.05 29.03
CA ALA A 231 -8.31 -42.63 28.47
C ALA A 231 -9.29 -41.55 27.98
N PHE A 232 -9.65 -41.62 26.70
CA PHE A 232 -10.93 -41.13 26.15
C PHE A 232 -12.06 -42.08 26.57
N PRO A 233 -13.33 -41.65 26.46
CA PRO A 233 -14.22 -42.41 25.60
C PRO A 233 -15.09 -41.55 24.68
N GLN A 234 -15.42 -42.15 23.53
CA GLN A 234 -16.44 -41.71 22.59
C GLN A 234 -17.85 -41.90 23.15
N ARG A 235 -18.75 -40.99 22.79
CA ARG A 235 -20.06 -41.29 22.18
C ARG A 235 -20.48 -40.14 21.29
#